data_AF-A0A349LKZ8-F1
#
_entry.id   AF-A0A349LKZ8-F1
#
_cell.length_a   1.000
_cell.length_b   1.000
_cell.length_c   1.000
_cell.angle_alpha   90.00
_cell.angle_beta   90.00
_cell.angle_gamma   90.00
#
_symmetry.space_group_name_H-M   'P 1'
#
loop_
_entity.id
_entity.type
_entity.pdbx_description
1 polymer ?
#
loop_
_entity_poly.entity_id
_entity_poly.type
_entity_poly.pdbx_seq_one_letter_code
_entity_poly.pdbx_strand_id
1 'polypeptide(L)'
;MMAMPYMENASNPSQWLSNLVDKTQVYPKAKKKLVYEFQAKDWKTDKPIPTKELSSWMRTMRVRRIYNFGYYSDDQFTNNPKMEILKQELSTKAALQ
;
A
#
# COMPACT_ATOMS: atom_id res chain seq x y z
N MET A 1 -9.95 -3.46 -2.24
CA MET A 1 -9.53 -4.88 -2.15
C MET A 1 -8.37 -4.95 -1.18
N MET A 2 -8.32 -6.00 -0.37
CA MET A 2 -7.24 -6.21 0.59
C MET A 2 -5.98 -6.66 -0.14
N ALA A 3 -5.00 -5.79 -0.24
CA ALA A 3 -3.69 -6.04 -0.83
C ALA A 3 -2.68 -6.28 0.31
N MET A 4 -2.87 -7.38 1.03
CA MET A 4 -2.21 -7.65 2.31
C MET A 4 -1.24 -8.84 2.19
N PRO A 5 0.01 -8.63 1.73
CA PRO A 5 0.94 -9.72 1.41
C PRO A 5 1.28 -10.62 2.61
N TYR A 6 1.48 -10.06 3.81
CA TYR A 6 1.79 -10.89 4.99
C TYR A 6 0.58 -11.68 5.47
N MET A 7 -0.63 -11.12 5.37
CA MET A 7 -1.87 -11.87 5.64
C MET A 7 -1.96 -13.09 4.71
N GLU A 8 -1.59 -12.91 3.44
CA GLU A 8 -1.56 -13.93 2.38
C GLU A 8 -0.32 -14.86 2.41
N ASN A 9 0.53 -14.79 3.44
CA ASN A 9 1.76 -15.60 3.57
C ASN A 9 2.77 -15.41 2.43
N ALA A 10 2.82 -14.22 1.81
CA ALA A 10 3.79 -13.95 0.77
C ALA A 10 5.22 -13.95 1.33
N SER A 11 6.08 -14.84 0.82
CA SER A 11 7.51 -14.89 1.16
C SER A 11 8.27 -13.64 0.69
N ASN A 12 7.80 -13.02 -0.41
CA ASN A 12 8.28 -11.74 -0.89
C ASN A 12 7.09 -10.78 -1.09
N PRO A 13 6.80 -9.92 -0.09
CA PRO A 13 5.67 -9.00 -0.11
C PRO A 13 5.65 -8.07 -1.34
N SER A 14 6.79 -7.50 -1.69
CA SER A 14 6.91 -6.56 -2.81
C SER A 14 6.64 -7.25 -4.15
N GLN A 15 7.18 -8.45 -4.37
CA GLN A 15 6.90 -9.21 -5.58
C GLN A 15 5.43 -9.64 -5.67
N TRP A 16 4.85 -10.08 -4.55
CA TRP A 16 3.44 -10.47 -4.49
C TRP A 16 2.53 -9.30 -4.86
N LEU A 17 2.81 -8.10 -4.32
CA LEU A 17 2.07 -6.88 -4.65
C LEU A 17 2.23 -6.50 -6.12
N SER A 18 3.44 -6.57 -6.68
CA SER A 18 3.65 -6.31 -8.11
C SER A 18 2.81 -7.25 -8.98
N ASN A 19 2.82 -8.54 -8.67
CA ASN A 19 2.04 -9.55 -9.38
C ASN A 19 0.53 -9.31 -9.25
N LEU A 20 0.06 -8.91 -8.06
CA LEU A 20 -1.35 -8.57 -7.84
C LEU A 20 -1.77 -7.40 -8.73
N VAL A 21 -0.93 -6.36 -8.78
CA VAL A 21 -1.18 -5.20 -9.63
C VAL A 21 -1.18 -5.62 -11.11
N ASP A 22 -0.23 -6.42 -11.56
CA ASP A 22 -0.18 -6.89 -12.95
C ASP A 22 -1.46 -7.64 -13.33
N LYS A 23 -1.94 -8.55 -12.48
CA LYS A 23 -3.18 -9.31 -12.70
C LYS A 23 -4.42 -8.44 -12.72
N THR A 24 -4.48 -7.39 -11.91
CA THR A 24 -5.67 -6.55 -11.78
C THR A 24 -5.71 -5.41 -12.80
N GLN A 25 -4.56 -4.96 -13.29
CA GLN A 25 -4.49 -3.85 -14.26
C GLN A 25 -4.81 -4.25 -15.69
N VAL A 26 -4.95 -5.55 -15.99
CA VAL A 26 -5.47 -6.03 -17.29
C VAL A 26 -6.92 -5.59 -17.54
N TYR A 27 -7.68 -5.28 -16.48
CA TYR A 27 -9.07 -4.85 -16.61
C TYR A 27 -9.15 -3.36 -16.96
N PRO A 28 -9.86 -2.96 -18.04
CA PRO A 28 -9.86 -1.57 -18.55
C PRO A 28 -10.27 -0.48 -17.55
N LYS A 29 -11.07 -0.82 -16.53
CA LYS A 29 -11.56 0.12 -15.51
C LYS A 29 -10.82 0.03 -14.17
N ALA A 30 -9.80 -0.84 -14.03
CA ALA A 30 -9.12 -1.07 -12.76
C ALA A 30 -8.54 0.23 -12.17
N LYS A 31 -7.81 1.02 -12.97
CA LYS A 31 -7.24 2.31 -12.53
C LYS A 31 -8.26 3.31 -12.00
N LYS A 32 -9.53 3.20 -12.37
CA LYS A 32 -10.59 4.15 -11.99
C LYS A 32 -11.48 3.63 -10.86
N LYS A 33 -11.58 2.31 -10.68
CA LYS A 33 -12.57 1.70 -9.79
C LYS A 33 -11.99 0.85 -8.67
N LEU A 34 -10.74 0.40 -8.82
CA LEU A 34 -10.11 -0.46 -7.84
C LEU A 34 -9.30 0.38 -6.86
N VAL A 35 -9.55 0.16 -5.57
CA VAL A 35 -8.73 0.69 -4.46
C VAL A 35 -7.96 -0.47 -3.86
N TYR A 36 -6.64 -0.34 -3.74
CA TYR A 36 -5.78 -1.30 -3.07
C TYR A 36 -5.57 -0.87 -1.63
N GLU A 37 -5.98 -1.70 -0.68
CA GLU A 37 -5.84 -1.44 0.74
C GLU A 37 -4.68 -2.27 1.29
N PHE A 38 -3.59 -1.61 1.65
CA PHE A 38 -2.42 -2.26 2.25
C PHE A 38 -2.64 -2.53 3.73
N GLN A 39 -1.97 -3.55 4.24
CA GLN A 39 -1.84 -3.70 5.69
C GLN A 39 -0.73 -2.78 6.21
N ALA A 40 -0.98 -2.11 7.34
CA ALA A 40 0.01 -1.35 8.12
C ALA A 40 0.45 -2.10 9.39
N LYS A 41 -0.16 -3.25 9.65
CA LYS A 41 0.14 -4.17 10.75
C LYS A 41 0.25 -5.58 10.18
N ASP A 42 1.19 -6.36 10.67
CA ASP A 42 1.20 -7.80 10.47
C ASP A 42 0.27 -8.45 11.50
N TRP A 43 -0.88 -8.92 11.02
CA TRP A 43 -1.92 -9.54 11.84
C TRP A 43 -1.51 -10.86 12.48
N LYS A 44 -0.43 -11.51 12.02
CA LYS A 44 0.06 -12.77 12.61
C LYS A 44 0.95 -12.54 13.82
N THR A 45 1.80 -11.52 13.73
CA THR A 45 2.75 -11.18 14.79
C THR A 45 2.25 -10.04 15.68
N ASP A 46 1.13 -9.43 15.31
CA ASP A 46 0.55 -8.23 15.91
C ASP A 46 1.48 -7.00 15.89
N LYS A 47 2.50 -7.01 15.02
CA LYS A 47 3.52 -5.96 14.94
C LYS A 47 3.21 -4.96 13.83
N PRO A 48 3.55 -3.67 14.03
CA PRO A 48 3.45 -2.68 12.97
C PRO A 48 4.42 -3.01 11.83
N ILE A 49 3.97 -2.77 10.59
CA ILE A 49 4.85 -2.84 9.43
C ILE A 49 5.73 -1.59 9.42
N PRO A 50 7.05 -1.70 9.18
CA PRO A 50 7.93 -0.55 9.10
C PRO A 50 7.39 0.48 8.10
N THR A 51 7.27 1.74 8.50
CA THR A 51 6.69 2.78 7.62
C THR A 51 7.43 2.90 6.28
N LYS A 52 8.76 2.69 6.26
CA LYS A 52 9.55 2.69 5.02
C LYS A 52 9.14 1.57 4.07
N GLU A 53 8.79 0.41 4.60
CA GLU A 53 8.32 -0.72 3.79
C GLU A 53 6.94 -0.43 3.20
N LEU A 54 5.99 0.02 4.02
CA LEU A 54 4.67 0.44 3.53
C LEU A 54 4.78 1.56 2.49
N SER A 55 5.66 2.55 2.73
CA SER A 55 5.95 3.63 1.78
C SER A 55 6.51 3.09 0.46
N SER A 56 7.34 2.04 0.48
CA SER A 56 7.89 1.42 -0.74
C SER A 56 6.81 0.74 -1.58
N TRP A 57 5.79 0.16 -0.93
CA TRP A 57 4.62 -0.41 -1.62
C TRP A 57 3.80 0.69 -2.29
N MET A 58 3.51 1.79 -1.57
CA MET A 58 2.83 2.96 -2.15
C MET A 58 3.63 3.57 -3.31
N ARG A 59 4.95 3.67 -3.18
CA ARG A 59 5.83 4.14 -4.25
C ARG A 59 5.71 3.29 -5.50
N THR A 60 5.64 1.97 -5.34
CA THR A 60 5.46 1.04 -6.46
C THR A 60 4.16 1.32 -7.22
N MET A 61 3.07 1.62 -6.52
CA MET A 61 1.81 2.02 -7.13
C MET A 61 1.93 3.34 -7.90
N ARG A 62 2.58 4.35 -7.28
CA ARG A 62 2.80 5.67 -7.87
C ARG A 62 3.59 5.61 -9.17
N VAL A 63 4.71 4.89 -9.18
CA VAL A 63 5.55 4.71 -10.39
C VAL A 63 4.75 4.07 -11.54
N ARG A 64 3.77 3.21 -11.20
CA ARG A 64 2.86 2.57 -12.16
C ARG A 64 1.64 3.42 -12.53
N ARG A 65 1.57 4.67 -12.07
CA ARG A 65 0.44 5.61 -12.25
C ARG A 65 -0.88 5.05 -11.72
N ILE A 66 -0.81 4.37 -10.58
CA ILE A 66 -1.97 3.89 -9.82
C ILE A 66 -2.05 4.74 -8.56
N TYR A 67 -3.14 5.47 -8.38
CA TYR A 67 -3.30 6.44 -7.30
C TYR A 67 -4.38 6.05 -6.27
N ASN A 68 -5.16 5.02 -6.59
CA ASN A 68 -6.24 4.55 -5.74
C ASN A 68 -5.70 3.47 -4.80
N PHE A 69 -5.12 3.90 -3.69
CA PHE A 69 -4.67 3.01 -2.63
C PHE A 69 -4.78 3.68 -1.26
N GLY A 70 -4.77 2.86 -0.22
CA GLY A 70 -4.80 3.28 1.16
C GLY A 70 -4.16 2.22 2.04
N TYR A 71 -4.29 2.36 3.36
CA TYR A 71 -3.78 1.38 4.31
C TYR A 71 -4.74 1.20 5.49
N TYR A 72 -4.64 0.04 6.14
CA TYR A 72 -5.32 -0.29 7.37
C TYR A 72 -4.43 -1.12 8.31
N SER A 73 -4.39 -0.88 9.63
CA SER A 73 -5.02 0.21 10.37
C SER A 73 -4.08 1.41 10.56
N ASP A 74 -4.63 2.53 10.99
CA ASP A 74 -3.89 3.73 11.40
C ASP A 74 -3.82 3.79 12.93
N ASP A 75 -2.63 3.89 13.50
CA ASP A 75 -2.41 4.12 14.93
C ASP A 75 -1.99 5.57 15.17
N GLN A 76 -3.01 6.38 15.47
CA GLN A 76 -2.87 7.82 15.67
C GLN A 76 -2.20 8.17 17.00
N PHE A 77 -2.27 7.28 17.99
CA PHE A 77 -1.70 7.51 19.32
C PHE A 77 -0.18 7.38 19.31
N THR A 78 0.35 6.48 18.46
CA THR A 78 1.80 6.26 18.32
C THR A 78 2.40 6.85 17.05
N ASN A 79 1.60 7.55 16.23
CA ASN A 79 1.99 8.06 14.91
C ASN A 79 2.59 6.96 14.03
N ASN A 80 1.86 5.83 13.97
CA ASN A 80 2.26 4.68 13.19
C ASN A 80 1.15 4.26 12.21
N PRO A 81 1.41 4.24 10.89
CA PRO A 81 2.67 4.56 10.24
C PRO A 81 3.05 6.05 10.33
N LYS A 82 4.35 6.37 10.27
CA LYS A 82 4.84 7.75 10.36
C LYS A 82 4.31 8.61 9.22
N MET A 83 3.43 9.55 9.54
CA MET A 83 2.76 10.41 8.54
C MET A 83 3.75 11.23 7.70
N GLU A 84 4.84 11.71 8.30
CA GLU A 84 5.94 12.42 7.62
C GLU A 84 6.43 11.67 6.37
N ILE A 85 6.61 10.36 6.51
CA ILE A 85 7.13 9.50 5.44
C ILE A 85 6.02 9.19 4.44
N LEU A 86 4.85 8.76 4.94
CA LEU A 86 3.74 8.37 4.06
C LEU A 86 3.21 9.51 3.21
N LYS A 87 3.28 10.76 3.70
CA LYS A 87 2.74 11.93 2.98
C LYS A 87 3.30 12.07 1.57
N GLN A 88 4.55 11.69 1.34
CA GLN A 88 5.19 11.77 0.01
C GLN A 88 4.47 10.87 -1.01
N GLU A 89 4.04 9.69 -0.59
CA GLU A 89 3.44 8.69 -1.48
C GLU A 89 1.90 8.67 -1.41
N LEU A 90 1.31 9.11 -0.30
CA LEU A 90 -0.14 9.05 -0.09
C LEU A 90 -0.85 10.36 -0.46
N SER A 91 -0.24 11.53 -0.22
CA SER A 91 -0.91 12.82 -0.42
C SER A 91 -1.22 13.08 -1.89
N THR A 92 -2.46 13.42 -2.20
CA THR A 92 -2.87 13.84 -3.55
C THR A 92 -2.22 15.16 -3.96
N LYS A 93 -1.97 16.07 -3.01
CA LYS A 93 -1.23 17.32 -3.28
C LYS A 93 0.20 17.02 -3.72
N ALA A 94 0.87 16.05 -3.09
CA ALA A 94 2.20 15.61 -3.48
C ALA A 94 2.21 14.81 -4.81
N ALA A 95 1.05 14.35 -5.29
CA ALA A 95 0.92 13.69 -6.58
C ALA A 95 0.75 14.64 -7.76
N LEU A 96 0.34 15.88 -7.48
CA LEU A 96 -0.02 16.90 -8.45
C LEU A 96 1.02 18.02 -8.56
N GLN A 97 2.15 17.86 -7.87
CA GLN A 97 3.35 18.68 -7.96
C GLN A 97 4.39 17.94 -8.81
#